data_AF-A0A8S3IBV4-F1
#
_entry.id   AF-A0A8S3IBV4-F1
#
_cell.length_a   1.000
_cell.length_b   1.000
_cell.length_c   1.000
_cell.angle_alpha   90.00
_cell.angle_beta   90.00
_cell.angle_gamma   90.00
#
_symmetry.space_group_name_H-M   'P 1'
#
loop_
_entity.id
_entity.type
_entity.pdbx_description
1 polymer ?
#
loop_
_entity_poly.entity_id
_entity_poly.type
_entity_poly.pdbx_seq_one_letter_code
_entity_poly.pdbx_strand_id
1 'polypeptide(L)'
;MNWPDTHRNEIAITRHNIAVIQRDLGDYEQACLHLRESLSILSEDEYDLRSQFCSALAETYTKIENWACAREYFQQAIMLATQAKCSTNSVIATYKTKLENVISMMDNITIGNSIQRQT
;
A
#
# COMPACT_ATOMS: atom_id res chain seq x y z
N MET A 1 -27.88 -5.09 9.54
CA MET A 1 -28.31 -4.40 8.31
C MET A 1 -27.23 -4.66 7.28
N ASN A 2 -27.51 -5.44 6.23
CA ASN A 2 -26.53 -5.80 5.21
C ASN A 2 -26.61 -4.75 4.10
N TRP A 3 -25.64 -3.84 4.04
CA TRP A 3 -25.58 -2.83 2.98
C TRP A 3 -25.20 -3.50 1.65
N PRO A 4 -25.62 -2.96 0.49
CA PRO A 4 -25.12 -3.41 -0.80
C PRO A 4 -23.59 -3.20 -0.92
N ASP A 5 -22.88 -4.05 -1.67
CA ASP A 5 -21.44 -3.91 -1.92
C ASP A 5 -21.06 -2.51 -2.42
N THR A 6 -21.90 -1.89 -3.27
CA THR A 6 -21.70 -0.53 -3.76
C THR A 6 -21.54 0.50 -2.64
N HIS A 7 -22.39 0.42 -1.61
CA HIS A 7 -22.32 1.37 -0.49
C HIS A 7 -21.09 1.13 0.39
N ARG A 8 -20.70 -0.14 0.60
CA ARG A 8 -19.45 -0.47 1.28
C ARG A 8 -18.24 0.08 0.53
N ASN A 9 -18.21 -0.09 -0.78
CA ASN A 9 -17.12 0.39 -1.62
C ASN A 9 -17.00 1.91 -1.57
N GLU A 10 -18.11 2.65 -1.63
CA GLU A 10 -18.10 4.12 -1.50
C GLU A 10 -17.53 4.59 -0.16
N ILE A 11 -17.91 3.94 0.95
CA ILE A 11 -17.36 4.25 2.27
C ILE A 11 -15.85 3.96 2.31
N ALA A 12 -15.45 2.81 1.77
CA ALA A 12 -14.05 2.39 1.73
C ALA A 12 -13.20 3.36 0.89
N ILE A 13 -13.68 3.78 -0.28
CA ILE A 13 -13.04 4.77 -1.15
C ILE A 13 -12.92 6.12 -0.45
N THR A 14 -13.99 6.56 0.22
CA THR A 14 -13.99 7.84 0.94
C THR A 14 -12.94 7.84 2.04
N ARG A 15 -12.87 6.78 2.85
CA ARG A 15 -11.85 6.62 3.90
C ARG A 15 -10.43 6.53 3.33
N HIS A 16 -10.25 5.82 2.23
CA HIS A 16 -8.98 5.77 1.52
C HIS A 16 -8.52 7.17 1.08
N ASN A 17 -9.41 7.97 0.49
CA ASN A 17 -9.07 9.32 0.06
C ASN A 17 -8.68 10.23 1.23
N ILE A 18 -9.39 10.13 2.37
CA ILE A 18 -9.02 10.84 3.60
C ILE A 18 -7.62 10.43 4.05
N ALA A 19 -7.32 9.13 4.03
CA ALA A 19 -6.02 8.62 4.43
C ALA A 19 -4.88 9.10 3.51
N VAL A 20 -5.14 9.17 2.20
CA VAL A 20 -4.18 9.74 1.23
C VAL A 20 -3.91 11.22 1.55
N ILE A 21 -4.95 12.00 1.86
CA ILE A 21 -4.79 13.40 2.27
C ILE A 21 -3.99 13.50 3.57
N GLN A 22 -4.29 12.68 4.57
CA GLN A 22 -3.54 12.64 5.84
C GLN A 22 -2.06 12.32 5.62
N ARG A 23 -1.76 11.32 4.79
CA ARG A 23 -0.38 10.98 4.40
C ARG A 23 0.32 12.17 3.75
N ASP A 24 -0.36 12.88 2.84
CA ASP A 24 0.21 14.03 2.16
C ASP A 24 0.43 15.22 3.11
N LEU A 25 -0.33 15.29 4.21
CA LEU A 25 -0.14 16.21 5.33
C LEU A 25 0.92 15.75 6.35
N GLY A 26 1.48 14.55 6.19
CA GLY A 26 2.49 13.99 7.09
C GLY A 26 1.93 13.20 8.29
N ASP A 27 0.61 13.03 8.39
CA ASP A 27 -0.03 12.21 9.43
C ASP A 27 -0.06 10.74 8.99
N TYR A 28 1.11 10.12 8.99
CA TYR A 28 1.32 8.77 8.46
C TYR A 28 0.67 7.68 9.31
N GLU A 29 0.58 7.87 10.63
CA GLU A 29 -0.04 6.88 11.52
C GLU A 29 -1.55 6.80 11.29
N GLN A 30 -2.24 7.94 11.23
CA GLN A 30 -3.67 7.97 10.93
C GLN A 30 -3.96 7.50 9.51
N ALA A 31 -3.11 7.88 8.54
CA ALA A 31 -3.23 7.38 7.17
C ALA A 31 -3.18 5.84 7.12
N CYS A 32 -2.21 5.23 7.79
CA CYS A 32 -2.11 3.77 7.88
C CYS A 32 -3.35 3.13 8.53
N LEU A 33 -3.87 3.74 9.60
CA LEU A 33 -5.07 3.25 10.28
C LEU A 33 -6.29 3.27 9.33
N HIS A 34 -6.58 4.42 8.72
CA HIS A 34 -7.74 4.55 7.84
C HIS A 34 -7.62 3.72 6.57
N LEU A 35 -6.42 3.54 6.00
CA LEU A 35 -6.22 2.62 4.88
C LEU A 35 -6.52 1.17 5.26
N ARG A 36 -6.09 0.71 6.44
CA ARG A 36 -6.39 -0.64 6.93
C ARG A 36 -7.88 -0.84 7.21
N GLU A 37 -8.53 0.16 7.80
CA GLU A 37 -9.99 0.14 7.98
C GLU A 37 -10.71 0.09 6.63
N SER A 38 -10.26 0.87 5.65
CA SER A 38 -10.82 0.87 4.30
C SER A 38 -10.71 -0.51 3.64
N LEU A 39 -9.56 -1.17 3.78
CA LEU A 39 -9.37 -2.55 3.31
C LEU A 39 -10.30 -3.55 4.00
N SER A 40 -10.59 -3.38 5.28
CA SER A 40 -11.49 -4.28 6.04
C SER A 40 -12.96 -4.17 5.63
N ILE A 41 -13.34 -3.10 4.94
CA ILE A 41 -14.71 -2.86 4.46
C ILE A 41 -14.94 -3.52 3.09
N LEU A 42 -13.89 -3.63 2.27
CA LEU A 42 -13.96 -4.21 0.93
C LEU A 42 -14.20 -5.72 1.01
N SER A 43 -15.05 -6.21 0.11
CA SER A 43 -15.25 -7.64 -0.09
C SER A 43 -13.98 -8.29 -0.66
N GLU A 44 -13.77 -9.58 -0.42
CA GLU A 44 -12.51 -10.26 -0.80
C GLU A 44 -12.28 -10.28 -2.33
N ASP A 45 -13.34 -10.20 -3.12
CA ASP A 45 -13.34 -10.18 -4.59
C ASP A 45 -13.13 -8.80 -5.21
N GLU A 46 -13.06 -7.73 -4.40
CA GLU A 46 -12.76 -6.36 -4.84
C GLU A 46 -11.27 -6.14 -5.13
N TYR A 47 -10.68 -7.01 -5.96
CA TYR A 47 -9.25 -7.06 -6.25
C TYR A 47 -8.68 -5.71 -6.71
N ASP A 48 -9.41 -4.99 -7.57
CA ASP A 48 -8.97 -3.71 -8.11
C ASP A 48 -8.83 -2.64 -7.00
N LEU A 49 -9.84 -2.49 -6.14
CA LEU A 49 -9.80 -1.52 -5.04
C LEU A 49 -8.80 -1.93 -3.96
N ARG A 50 -8.77 -3.22 -3.60
CA ARG A 50 -7.82 -3.74 -2.61
C ARG A 50 -6.37 -3.55 -3.07
N SER A 51 -6.08 -3.76 -4.35
CA SER A 51 -4.74 -3.52 -4.90
C SER A 51 -4.30 -2.07 -4.75
N GLN A 52 -5.19 -1.12 -5.06
CA GLN A 52 -4.92 0.32 -4.92
C GLN A 52 -4.69 0.70 -3.46
N PHE A 53 -5.51 0.19 -2.54
CA PHE A 53 -5.40 0.54 -1.12
C PHE A 53 -4.13 -0.06 -0.50
N CYS A 54 -3.75 -1.29 -0.87
CA CYS A 54 -2.45 -1.87 -0.51
C CYS A 54 -1.28 -1.03 -1.02
N SER A 55 -1.35 -0.52 -2.26
CA SER A 55 -0.29 0.33 -2.80
C SER A 55 -0.15 1.66 -2.03
N ALA A 56 -1.27 2.25 -1.59
CA ALA A 56 -1.24 3.46 -0.77
C ALA A 56 -0.68 3.20 0.63
N LEU A 57 -0.94 2.03 1.22
CA LEU A 57 -0.27 1.62 2.47
C LEU A 57 1.23 1.50 2.26
N ALA A 58 1.65 0.84 1.18
CA ALA A 58 3.06 0.67 0.87
C ALA A 58 3.78 2.02 0.71
N GLU A 59 3.16 2.98 0.02
CA GLU A 59 3.66 4.35 -0.11
C GLU A 59 3.72 5.07 1.24
N THR A 60 2.72 4.89 2.10
CA THR A 60 2.70 5.48 3.45
C THR A 60 3.84 4.92 4.30
N TYR A 61 4.06 3.60 4.26
CA TYR A 61 5.20 2.96 4.93
C TYR A 61 6.55 3.39 4.36
N THR A 62 6.62 3.66 3.05
CA THR A 62 7.81 4.23 2.40
C THR A 62 8.14 5.61 2.97
N LYS A 63 7.13 6.44 3.28
CA LYS A 63 7.33 7.80 3.85
C LYS A 63 7.87 7.78 5.28
N ILE A 64 7.56 6.76 6.05
CA ILE A 64 8.11 6.56 7.40
C ILE A 64 9.32 5.61 7.42
N GLU A 65 9.91 5.36 6.24
CA GLU A 65 11.10 4.51 6.07
C GLU A 65 10.96 3.09 6.64
N ASN A 66 9.74 2.60 6.76
CA ASN A 66 9.47 1.22 7.12
C ASN A 66 9.45 0.36 5.84
N TRP A 67 10.65 0.10 5.32
CA TRP A 67 10.85 -0.62 4.06
C TRP A 67 10.31 -2.05 4.07
N ALA A 68 10.33 -2.70 5.24
CA ALA A 68 9.81 -4.06 5.40
C ALA A 68 8.30 -4.11 5.12
N CYS A 69 7.52 -3.25 5.81
CA CYS A 69 6.09 -3.17 5.56
C CYS A 69 5.78 -2.65 4.15
N ALA A 70 6.53 -1.65 3.65
CA ALA A 70 6.34 -1.15 2.29
C ALA A 70 6.51 -2.26 1.24
N ARG A 71 7.53 -3.11 1.38
CA ARG A 71 7.78 -4.25 0.50
C ARG A 71 6.61 -5.23 0.50
N GLU A 72 6.14 -5.63 1.68
CA GLU A 72 5.03 -6.57 1.82
C GLU A 72 3.74 -6.06 1.15
N TYR A 73 3.40 -4.78 1.38
CA TYR A 73 2.19 -4.21 0.80
C TYR A 73 2.28 -3.98 -0.71
N PHE A 74 3.46 -3.64 -1.26
CA PHE A 74 3.64 -3.61 -2.72
C PHE A 74 3.51 -5.01 -3.34
N GLN A 75 4.04 -6.05 -2.69
CA GLN A 75 3.89 -7.43 -3.16
C GLN A 75 2.41 -7.87 -3.15
N GLN A 76 1.67 -7.52 -2.10
CA GLN A 76 0.22 -7.77 -2.02
C GLN A 76 -0.53 -7.00 -3.11
N ALA A 77 -0.19 -5.72 -3.35
CA ALA A 77 -0.81 -4.92 -4.40
C ALA A 77 -0.60 -5.54 -5.80
N ILE A 78 0.60 -6.04 -6.09
CA ILE A 78 0.91 -6.74 -7.35
C ILE A 78 0.10 -8.04 -7.47
N MET A 79 0.03 -8.83 -6.41
CA MET A 79 -0.74 -10.09 -6.40
C MET A 79 -2.22 -9.83 -6.70
N LEU A 80 -2.83 -8.87 -6.01
CA LEU A 80 -4.23 -8.49 -6.19
C LEU A 80 -4.48 -7.91 -7.59
N ALA A 81 -3.62 -7.02 -8.06
CA ALA A 81 -3.72 -6.46 -9.41
C ALA A 81 -3.56 -7.53 -10.51
N THR A 82 -2.85 -8.63 -10.23
CA THR A 82 -2.75 -9.76 -11.18
C THR A 82 -4.04 -10.61 -11.18
N GLN A 83 -4.76 -10.67 -10.06
CA GLN A 83 -6.03 -11.39 -9.95
C GLN A 83 -7.21 -10.58 -10.50
N ALA A 84 -7.12 -9.26 -10.47
CA ALA A 84 -8.14 -8.38 -11.02
C ALA A 84 -8.24 -8.52 -12.54
N LYS A 85 -9.46 -8.71 -13.05
CA LYS A 85 -9.73 -8.86 -14.49
C LYS A 85 -9.47 -7.57 -15.28
N CYS A 86 -9.58 -6.41 -14.65
CA CYS A 86 -9.53 -5.10 -15.28
C CYS A 86 -8.20 -4.37 -15.06
N SER A 87 -7.31 -4.92 -14.24
CA SER A 87 -6.03 -4.29 -13.95
C SER A 87 -5.13 -4.27 -15.18
N THR A 88 -4.54 -3.11 -15.46
CA THR A 88 -3.68 -2.94 -16.64
C THR A 88 -2.24 -3.35 -16.33
N ASN A 89 -1.52 -3.83 -17.35
CA ASN A 89 -0.09 -4.08 -17.25
C ASN A 89 0.69 -2.84 -16.75
N SER A 90 0.18 -1.63 -17.02
CA SER A 90 0.75 -0.36 -16.54
C SER A 90 0.69 -0.20 -15.02
N VAL A 91 -0.42 -0.59 -14.38
CA VAL A 91 -0.57 -0.54 -12.91
C VAL A 91 0.40 -1.51 -12.24
N ILE A 92 0.47 -2.74 -12.74
CA ILE A 92 1.39 -3.77 -12.23
C ILE A 92 2.86 -3.31 -12.39
N ALA A 93 3.20 -2.74 -13.56
CA ALA A 93 4.54 -2.20 -13.80
C ALA A 93 4.89 -1.07 -12.82
N THR A 94 3.94 -0.16 -12.57
CA THR A 94 4.12 0.93 -11.60
C THR A 94 4.42 0.39 -10.19
N TYR A 95 3.67 -0.62 -9.74
CA TYR A 95 3.92 -1.24 -8.43
C TYR A 95 5.26 -1.96 -8.38
N LYS A 96 5.68 -2.63 -9.45
CA LYS A 96 6.99 -3.28 -9.54
C LYS A 96 8.13 -2.27 -9.44
N THR A 97 8.07 -1.15 -10.18
CA THR A 97 9.09 -0.10 -10.08
C THR A 97 9.17 0.48 -8.66
N LYS A 98 8.04 0.70 -8.00
CA LYS A 98 8.04 1.17 -6.61
C LYS A 98 8.61 0.13 -5.64
N LEU A 99 8.31 -1.15 -5.85
CA LEU A 99 8.88 -2.26 -5.09
C LEU A 99 10.40 -2.35 -5.25
N GLU A 100 10.90 -2.23 -6.48
CA GLU A 100 12.35 -2.21 -6.78
C GLU A 100 13.06 -1.08 -6.03
N ASN A 101 12.46 0.11 -6.00
CA ASN A 101 12.98 1.24 -5.23
C ASN A 101 13.05 0.93 -3.72
N VAL A 102 11.99 0.35 -3.16
CA VAL A 102 11.94 -0.03 -1.73
C VAL A 102 13.02 -1.07 -1.41
N ILE A 103 13.24 -2.06 -2.27
CA ILE A 103 14.27 -3.08 -2.08
C ILE A 103 15.66 -2.44 -2.10
N SER A 104 15.94 -1.56 -3.06
CA SER A 104 17.21 -0.83 -3.12
C SER A 104 17.49 -0.02 -1.85
N MET A 105 16.49 0.69 -1.30
CA MET A 105 16.63 1.44 -0.05
C MET A 105 16.93 0.53 1.15
N MET A 106 16.27 -0.63 1.23
CA MET A 106 16.47 -1.62 2.29
C MET A 106 17.88 -2.23 2.25
N ASP A 107 18.40 -2.53 1.05
CA ASP A 107 19.74 -3.09 0.86
C ASP A 107 20.82 -2.08 1.26
N ASN A 108 20.66 -0.81 0.86
CA ASN A 108 21.58 0.27 1.23
C ASN A 108 21.72 0.44 2.76
N ILE A 109 20.60 0.35 3.50
CA ILE A 109 20.61 0.43 4.97
C ILE A 109 21.31 -0.78 5.59
N THR A 110 21.08 -1.97 5.04
CA THR A 110 21.71 -3.21 5.51
C THR A 110 23.23 -3.12 5.37
N ILE A 111 23.71 -2.65 4.22
CA ILE A 111 25.13 -2.42 3.96
C ILE A 111 25.68 -1.35 4.92
N GLY A 112 25.04 -0.19 5.04
CA GLY A 112 25.48 0.89 5.94
C GLY A 112 25.64 0.44 7.41
N ASN A 113 24.68 -0.33 7.92
CA ASN A 113 24.72 -0.87 9.28
C ASN A 113 25.84 -1.89 9.49
N SER A 114 26.18 -2.67 8.46
CA SER A 114 27.28 -3.64 8.54
C SER A 114 28.65 -2.96 8.59
N ILE A 115 28.84 -1.84 7.88
CA ILE A 115 30.07 -1.05 7.90
C ILE A 115 30.28 -0.40 9.27
N GLN A 116 29.25 0.22 9.84
CA GLN A 116 29.34 0.90 11.15
C GLN A 116 29.62 -0.04 12.33
N ARG A 117 29.33 -1.35 12.21
CA ARG A 117 29.61 -2.33 13.27
C ARG A 117 31.05 -2.87 13.25
N GLN A 118 31.82 -2.61 12.19
CA GLN A 118 33.19 -3.10 12.01
C GLN A 118 34.26 -2.05 12.32
N THR A 119 33.87 -0.84 12.73
CA THR A 119 34.75 0.27 13.13
C THR A 119 34.56 0.60 14.60
#